data_AF-A0AAI8VC07-F1
#
_entry.id   AF-A0AAI8VC07-F1
#
_cell.length_a   1.000
_cell.length_b   1.000
_cell.length_c   1.000
_cell.angle_alpha   90.00
_cell.angle_beta   90.00
_cell.angle_gamma   90.00
#
_symmetry.space_group_name_H-M   'P 1'
#
loop_
_entity.id
_entity.type
_entity.pdbx_description
1 polymer ?
#
loop_
_entity_poly.entity_id
_entity_poly.type
_entity_poly.pdbx_seq_one_letter_code
_entity_poly.pdbx_strand_id
1 'polypeptide(L)'
;MDTHPLMSCVEQLTPDLGSDVVGKGLFIGFLGAAYLAFLLLLGHYLLGFEPERYPFASANRSEGRGDDALPLGRKVESHEGSKDGEAEGWNPNPVDAVFLSWIRGCAKSVLAVLGVHRFLAARCKPIVRFCELALLTLSDTQALTGLALLTSAALYALPQGLNATNWQYILHLCWFPLLTYLAAHTALRGHMRSRPWQRVVRLSVLVVFTTCFIAASLPTTFFNWEYDDGYAEVSAAMPQDPALCLFDMGSAKRRFYELVSERCEEGNDYFRACTDREYLAQTEAFQFVLFGAVVLGLGVVVRTVKLFAGSSETLNARVRQPAGNLMEKVLKRVCAACGESSAFGVRQGARLASLENVDAENWVERRVGPVEVVCTALAFTLRLQVDLLCSTLAEIYYSLVLLVWDTLRIMGSKPTTGSDPATQWSCAQFLPVLLFVAPLLAALSIALSNSASRTASTTPTPQDVLRVAHKPAKARSPSPSTRRKRDLIPYHPSPYLGPALFNACGALVAVTVVFFGASFNFSLGYRPQYSIYEVLFKEFSLFPFVLFSLPVACFIVLLAGIGYGLWKTGRDEGAGDGIGTWSRKERIVYLLLGAAVYAVI
;
A
#
# COMPACT_ATOMS: atom_id res chain seq x y z
N MET A 1 43.89 -31.73 -12.16
CA MET A 1 43.94 -30.36 -12.70
C MET A 1 42.65 -30.14 -13.46
N ASP A 2 41.56 -30.01 -12.72
CA ASP A 2 40.29 -29.56 -13.28
C ASP A 2 40.31 -28.05 -13.11
N THR A 3 40.55 -27.33 -14.20
CA THR A 3 40.45 -25.87 -14.23
C THR A 3 39.07 -25.49 -13.71
N HIS A 4 39.00 -24.83 -12.56
CA HIS A 4 37.74 -24.41 -11.94
C HIS A 4 36.91 -23.64 -12.98
N PRO A 5 35.66 -24.05 -13.26
CA PRO A 5 34.83 -23.44 -14.31
C PRO A 5 34.58 -21.93 -14.09
N LEU A 6 34.77 -21.43 -12.86
CA LEU A 6 34.68 -20.02 -12.52
C LEU A 6 35.88 -19.17 -13.00
N MET A 7 37.10 -19.75 -13.08
CA MET A 7 38.28 -19.01 -13.54
C MET A 7 38.19 -18.67 -15.03
N SER A 8 37.55 -19.54 -15.82
CA SER A 8 37.24 -19.30 -17.23
C SER A 8 36.24 -18.15 -17.45
N CYS A 9 35.50 -17.75 -16.41
CA CYS A 9 34.44 -16.76 -16.49
C CYS A 9 35.00 -15.32 -16.33
N VAL A 10 36.16 -15.17 -15.69
CA VAL A 10 36.80 -13.86 -15.38
C VAL A 10 37.69 -13.35 -16.52
N GLU A 11 38.20 -14.23 -17.37
CA GLU A 11 39.20 -13.88 -18.40
C GLU A 11 38.61 -13.34 -19.72
N GLN A 12 37.28 -13.30 -19.85
CA GLN A 12 36.62 -12.72 -21.02
C GLN A 12 36.48 -11.19 -20.89
N LEU A 13 37.34 -10.50 -21.66
CA LEU A 13 37.40 -9.05 -21.94
C LEU A 13 36.07 -8.30 -21.72
N THR A 14 36.15 -7.20 -20.97
CA THR A 14 35.09 -6.19 -20.83
C THR A 14 35.10 -5.22 -22.02
N PRO A 15 34.14 -5.28 -22.96
CA PRO A 15 33.83 -4.11 -23.78
C PRO A 15 33.26 -3.00 -22.88
N ASP A 16 33.68 -1.77 -23.15
CA ASP A 16 33.34 -0.55 -22.40
C ASP A 16 31.88 -0.11 -22.65
N LEU A 17 30.93 -0.99 -22.34
CA LEU A 17 29.49 -0.79 -22.54
C LEU A 17 28.88 0.14 -21.47
N GLY A 18 29.68 0.60 -20.51
CA GLY A 18 29.23 1.19 -19.24
C GLY A 18 28.64 2.60 -19.34
N SER A 19 29.07 3.43 -20.29
CA SER A 19 28.67 4.85 -20.33
C SER A 19 27.25 5.07 -20.86
N ASP A 20 26.77 4.21 -21.77
CA ASP A 20 25.45 4.37 -22.39
C ASP A 20 24.30 3.81 -21.55
N VAL A 21 24.57 2.81 -20.70
CA VAL A 21 23.55 2.08 -19.93
C VAL A 21 23.28 2.70 -18.55
N VAL A 22 24.19 3.54 -18.03
CA VAL A 22 24.08 4.14 -16.68
C VAL A 22 23.92 5.67 -16.75
N GLY A 23 23.57 6.20 -17.92
CA GLY A 23 23.47 7.64 -18.17
C GLY A 23 22.40 8.37 -17.36
N LYS A 24 22.66 9.63 -17.01
CA LYS A 24 21.72 10.50 -16.24
C LYS A 24 20.35 10.64 -16.92
N GLY A 25 20.30 10.73 -18.25
CA GLY A 25 19.03 10.84 -18.96
C GLY A 25 18.14 9.60 -18.83
N LEU A 26 18.73 8.41 -18.71
CA LEU A 26 18.01 7.15 -18.48
C LEU A 26 17.33 7.16 -17.10
N PHE A 27 18.09 7.55 -16.06
CA PHE A 27 17.54 7.74 -14.72
C PHE A 27 16.44 8.79 -14.69
N ILE A 28 16.65 9.97 -15.29
CA ILE A 28 15.64 11.03 -15.34
C ILE A 28 14.36 10.54 -16.03
N GLY A 29 14.49 9.80 -17.14
CA GLY A 29 13.36 9.25 -17.88
C GLY A 29 12.54 8.26 -17.04
N PHE A 30 13.19 7.25 -16.45
CA PHE A 30 12.51 6.19 -15.70
C PHE A 30 12.03 6.64 -14.31
N LEU A 31 12.91 7.30 -13.54
CA LEU A 31 12.58 7.84 -12.22
C LEU A 31 11.49 8.93 -12.34
N GLY A 32 11.67 9.87 -13.27
CA GLY A 32 10.71 10.93 -13.54
C GLY A 32 9.34 10.40 -13.96
N ALA A 33 9.32 9.37 -14.81
CA ALA A 33 8.09 8.68 -15.19
C ALA A 33 7.37 8.05 -13.98
N ALA A 34 8.11 7.38 -13.09
CA ALA A 34 7.52 6.75 -11.91
C ALA A 34 6.96 7.76 -10.90
N TYR A 35 7.70 8.84 -10.61
CA TYR A 35 7.20 9.91 -9.75
C TYR A 35 5.99 10.61 -10.37
N LEU A 36 6.01 10.87 -11.67
CA LEU A 36 4.86 11.46 -12.35
C LEU A 36 3.65 10.53 -12.33
N ALA A 37 3.84 9.23 -12.61
CA ALA A 37 2.77 8.24 -12.52
C ALA A 37 2.18 8.18 -11.12
N PHE A 38 3.02 8.25 -10.09
CA PHE A 38 2.55 8.33 -8.70
C PHE A 38 1.73 9.61 -8.46
N LEU A 39 2.18 10.78 -8.92
CA LEU A 39 1.43 12.04 -8.80
C LEU A 39 0.10 12.00 -9.55
N LEU A 40 0.06 11.41 -10.75
CA LEU A 40 -1.16 11.22 -11.52
C LEU A 40 -2.12 10.25 -10.82
N LEU A 41 -1.60 9.17 -10.23
CA LEU A 41 -2.38 8.22 -9.42
C LEU A 41 -2.98 8.92 -8.19
N LEU A 42 -2.18 9.71 -7.48
CA LEU A 42 -2.62 10.49 -6.32
C LEU A 42 -3.70 11.50 -6.72
N GLY A 43 -3.49 12.23 -7.82
CA GLY A 43 -4.47 13.17 -8.38
C GLY A 43 -5.77 12.47 -8.76
N HIS A 44 -5.69 11.33 -9.44
CA HIS A 44 -6.86 10.52 -9.79
C HIS A 44 -7.62 10.05 -8.54
N TYR A 45 -6.91 9.60 -7.51
CA TYR A 45 -7.52 9.17 -6.25
C TYR A 45 -8.22 10.32 -5.51
N LEU A 46 -7.53 11.45 -5.32
CA LEU A 46 -8.09 12.58 -4.57
C LEU A 46 -9.29 13.21 -5.30
N LEU A 47 -9.22 13.36 -6.62
CA LEU A 47 -10.21 14.11 -7.40
C LEU A 47 -11.32 13.24 -8.01
N GLY A 48 -11.01 11.98 -8.36
CA GLY A 48 -11.89 11.14 -9.17
C GLY A 48 -12.42 9.88 -8.49
N PHE A 49 -11.74 9.37 -7.46
CA PHE A 49 -12.14 8.12 -6.83
C PHE A 49 -13.40 8.31 -5.96
N GLU A 50 -14.44 7.52 -6.23
CA GLU A 50 -15.70 7.51 -5.48
C GLU A 50 -15.83 6.18 -4.74
N PRO A 51 -15.57 6.13 -3.42
CA PRO A 51 -15.56 4.86 -2.68
C PRO A 51 -16.95 4.20 -2.62
N GLU A 52 -18.02 5.00 -2.66
CA GLU A 52 -19.41 4.57 -2.59
C GLU A 52 -19.91 3.93 -3.89
N ARG A 53 -19.25 4.21 -5.02
CA ARG A 53 -19.69 3.70 -6.31
C ARG A 53 -19.37 2.22 -6.42
N TYR A 54 -20.39 1.40 -6.67
CA TYR A 54 -20.20 -0.04 -6.83
C TYR A 54 -19.23 -0.32 -8.00
N PRO A 55 -18.08 -0.98 -7.74
CA PRO A 55 -16.99 -1.13 -8.69
C PRO A 55 -17.33 -1.93 -9.96
N PHE A 56 -18.40 -2.72 -9.93
CA PHE A 56 -18.83 -3.60 -11.01
C PHE A 56 -20.19 -3.18 -11.61
N ALA A 57 -20.71 -1.99 -11.28
CA ALA A 57 -21.93 -1.49 -11.89
C ALA A 57 -21.72 -1.40 -13.41
N SER A 58 -22.48 -2.19 -14.17
CA SER A 58 -22.37 -2.27 -15.62
C SER A 58 -22.51 -0.87 -16.23
N ALA A 59 -21.49 -0.40 -16.95
CA ALA A 59 -21.46 0.89 -17.63
C ALA A 59 -22.53 1.05 -18.74
N ASN A 60 -23.38 0.04 -18.95
CA ASN A 60 -24.39 -0.04 -19.99
C ASN A 60 -25.52 1.01 -19.91
N ARG A 61 -25.55 1.90 -18.90
CA ARG A 61 -26.69 2.83 -18.69
C ARG A 61 -26.44 4.29 -19.04
N SER A 62 -25.22 4.76 -19.29
CA SER A 62 -24.95 6.22 -19.39
C SER A 62 -24.28 6.71 -20.67
N GLU A 63 -23.84 5.84 -21.57
CA GLU A 63 -23.51 6.24 -22.95
C GLU A 63 -24.67 5.89 -23.89
N GLY A 64 -25.86 6.39 -23.51
CA GLY A 64 -26.94 6.66 -24.45
C GLY A 64 -26.44 7.66 -25.47
N ARG A 65 -25.74 7.12 -26.47
CA ARG A 65 -25.50 7.62 -27.81
C ARG A 65 -26.65 8.53 -28.23
N GLY A 66 -26.42 9.82 -28.07
CA GLY A 66 -27.19 10.85 -28.74
C GLY A 66 -27.01 10.67 -30.25
N ASP A 67 -28.15 10.69 -30.90
CA ASP A 67 -28.38 11.00 -32.31
C ASP A 67 -28.12 9.87 -33.34
N ASP A 68 -29.20 9.63 -34.10
CA ASP A 68 -29.30 8.97 -35.41
C ASP A 68 -29.41 7.44 -35.49
N ALA A 69 -30.58 6.87 -35.13
CA ALA A 69 -31.10 5.67 -35.78
C ALA A 69 -32.64 5.50 -35.63
N LEU A 70 -33.33 5.83 -36.72
CA LEU A 70 -34.56 5.24 -37.29
C LEU A 70 -35.75 4.83 -36.38
N PRO A 71 -36.98 5.31 -36.69
CA PRO A 71 -38.21 4.90 -36.03
C PRO A 71 -38.70 3.58 -36.62
N LEU A 72 -38.30 2.44 -36.07
CA LEU A 72 -39.03 1.18 -36.27
C LEU A 72 -39.51 0.66 -34.92
N GLY A 73 -40.80 0.93 -34.67
CA GLY A 73 -41.50 0.59 -33.46
C GLY A 73 -41.51 -0.91 -33.19
N ARG A 74 -40.75 -1.32 -32.17
CA ARG A 74 -41.10 -2.48 -31.37
C ARG A 74 -41.01 -2.08 -29.90
N LYS A 75 -42.17 -1.74 -29.37
CA LYS A 75 -42.41 -1.48 -27.95
C LYS A 75 -42.26 -2.81 -27.21
N VAL A 76 -41.03 -3.19 -26.89
CA VAL A 76 -40.77 -4.27 -25.93
C VAL A 76 -41.07 -3.67 -24.57
N GLU A 77 -42.20 -4.05 -23.99
CA GLU A 77 -42.54 -3.77 -22.60
C GLU A 77 -41.51 -4.48 -21.72
N SER A 78 -40.41 -3.77 -21.45
CA SER A 78 -39.43 -4.16 -20.45
C SER A 78 -40.13 -4.10 -19.10
N HIS A 79 -40.42 -5.27 -18.54
CA HIS A 79 -40.77 -5.45 -17.13
C HIS A 79 -39.81 -4.62 -16.25
N GLU A 80 -40.30 -3.50 -15.72
CA GLU A 80 -39.68 -2.62 -14.72
C GLU A 80 -39.56 -3.27 -13.32
N GLY A 81 -39.59 -4.59 -13.25
CA GLY A 81 -39.51 -5.33 -11.99
C GLY A 81 -38.07 -5.72 -11.66
N SER A 82 -37.50 -5.08 -10.63
CA SER A 82 -36.45 -5.67 -9.80
C SER A 82 -35.03 -5.77 -10.39
N LYS A 83 -34.44 -4.66 -10.83
CA LYS A 83 -32.97 -4.53 -10.96
C LYS A 83 -32.30 -3.59 -9.96
N ASP A 84 -33.07 -2.99 -9.05
CA ASP A 84 -32.52 -2.10 -8.02
C ASP A 84 -31.96 -2.87 -6.79
N GLY A 85 -32.20 -4.18 -6.69
CA GLY A 85 -31.77 -5.00 -5.54
C GLY A 85 -30.29 -5.37 -5.50
N GLU A 86 -29.57 -5.38 -6.63
CA GLU A 86 -28.13 -5.76 -6.63
C GLU A 86 -27.21 -4.65 -6.12
N ALA A 87 -27.64 -3.38 -6.18
CA ALA A 87 -26.87 -2.25 -5.65
C ALA A 87 -27.05 -2.06 -4.13
N GLU A 88 -28.11 -2.60 -3.52
CA GLU A 88 -28.44 -2.39 -2.10
C GLU A 88 -27.45 -3.03 -1.12
N GLY A 89 -26.53 -3.89 -1.58
CA GLY A 89 -25.58 -4.60 -0.71
C GLY A 89 -24.13 -4.09 -0.70
N TRP A 90 -23.78 -3.07 -1.50
CA TRP A 90 -22.39 -2.61 -1.58
C TRP A 90 -22.01 -1.70 -0.41
N ASN A 91 -21.08 -2.17 0.43
CA ASN A 91 -20.48 -1.35 1.48
C ASN A 91 -19.09 -0.85 1.03
N PRO A 92 -18.89 0.47 0.94
CA PRO A 92 -17.59 1.04 0.59
C PRO A 92 -16.52 0.62 1.59
N ASN A 93 -15.26 0.72 1.17
CA ASN A 93 -14.16 0.56 2.12
C ASN A 93 -14.18 1.73 3.13
N PRO A 94 -14.29 1.46 4.45
CA PRO A 94 -14.40 2.52 5.45
C PRO A 94 -13.15 3.41 5.47
N VAL A 95 -11.96 2.85 5.22
CA VAL A 95 -10.69 3.60 5.23
C VAL A 95 -10.70 4.66 4.13
N ASP A 96 -11.04 4.27 2.90
CA ASP A 96 -11.08 5.20 1.76
C ASP A 96 -12.17 6.26 1.95
N ALA A 97 -13.34 5.89 2.46
CA ALA A 97 -14.46 6.81 2.70
C ALA A 97 -14.16 7.86 3.76
N VAL A 98 -13.63 7.44 4.92
CA VAL A 98 -13.25 8.35 6.01
C VAL A 98 -12.12 9.27 5.57
N PHE A 99 -11.08 8.73 4.93
CA PHE A 99 -9.95 9.54 4.48
C PHE A 99 -10.35 10.58 3.42
N LEU A 100 -11.11 10.17 2.40
CA LEU A 100 -11.51 11.10 1.34
C LEU A 100 -12.54 12.12 1.82
N SER A 101 -13.45 11.75 2.72
CA SER A 101 -14.39 12.72 3.32
C SER A 101 -13.66 13.78 4.13
N TRP A 102 -12.64 13.38 4.91
CA TRP A 102 -11.77 14.30 5.64
C TRP A 102 -10.99 15.23 4.71
N ILE A 103 -10.22 14.69 3.76
CA ILE A 103 -9.41 15.52 2.84
C ILE A 103 -10.29 16.43 2.00
N ARG A 104 -11.37 15.91 1.39
CA ARG A 104 -12.26 16.73 0.57
C ARG A 104 -13.01 17.76 1.42
N GLY A 105 -13.33 17.45 2.67
CA GLY A 105 -13.87 18.39 3.64
C GLY A 105 -12.90 19.54 3.91
N CYS A 106 -11.66 19.22 4.28
CA CYS A 106 -10.59 20.21 4.49
C CYS A 106 -10.34 21.06 3.24
N ALA A 107 -10.22 20.43 2.07
CA ALA A 107 -10.03 21.12 0.80
C ALA A 107 -11.20 22.05 0.48
N LYS A 108 -12.45 21.62 0.71
CA LYS A 108 -13.63 22.46 0.53
C LYS A 108 -13.61 23.67 1.47
N SER A 109 -13.24 23.48 2.74
CA SER A 109 -13.12 24.57 3.71
C SER A 109 -12.05 25.58 3.28
N VAL A 110 -10.86 25.11 2.89
CA VAL A 110 -9.76 25.99 2.42
C VAL A 110 -10.15 26.72 1.12
N LEU A 111 -10.77 26.01 0.17
CA LEU A 111 -11.19 26.59 -1.11
C LEU A 111 -12.38 27.54 -0.98
N ALA A 112 -13.22 27.36 0.04
CA ALA A 112 -14.28 28.30 0.38
C ALA A 112 -13.68 29.62 0.89
N VAL A 113 -12.64 29.55 1.74
CA VAL A 113 -11.90 30.73 2.21
C VAL A 113 -11.23 31.48 1.04
N LEU A 114 -10.71 30.76 0.05
CA LEU A 114 -10.09 31.36 -1.14
C LEU A 114 -11.10 31.80 -2.23
N GLY A 115 -12.39 31.48 -2.10
CA GLY A 115 -13.42 31.82 -3.10
C GLY A 115 -13.34 31.03 -4.43
N VAL A 116 -12.48 30.00 -4.53
CA VAL A 116 -12.20 29.27 -5.79
C VAL A 116 -13.03 27.98 -5.95
N HIS A 117 -13.86 27.62 -4.96
CA HIS A 117 -14.56 26.31 -4.93
C HIS A 117 -15.36 26.00 -6.21
N ARG A 118 -16.10 26.97 -6.77
CA ARG A 118 -16.89 26.74 -8.00
C ARG A 118 -16.03 26.46 -9.23
N PHE A 119 -14.85 27.08 -9.32
CA PHE A 119 -13.94 26.90 -10.45
C PHE A 119 -13.30 25.51 -10.43
N LEU A 120 -12.86 25.04 -9.27
CA LEU A 120 -12.23 23.72 -9.14
C LEU A 120 -13.23 22.58 -9.35
N ALA A 121 -14.44 22.69 -8.80
CA ALA A 121 -15.50 21.69 -9.02
C ALA A 121 -15.81 21.49 -10.51
N ALA A 122 -15.79 22.55 -11.32
CA ALA A 122 -15.99 22.47 -12.77
C ALA A 122 -14.81 21.79 -13.51
N ARG A 123 -13.59 21.86 -12.96
CA ARG A 123 -12.36 21.34 -13.58
C ARG A 123 -11.99 19.91 -13.13
N CYS A 124 -12.62 19.36 -12.08
CA CYS A 124 -12.28 18.01 -11.61
C CYS A 124 -12.46 16.91 -12.68
N LYS A 125 -13.60 16.89 -13.39
CA LYS A 125 -13.88 15.86 -14.42
C LYS A 125 -12.83 15.81 -15.55
N PRO A 126 -12.46 16.92 -16.20
CA PRO A 126 -11.43 16.88 -17.24
C PRO A 126 -10.04 16.52 -16.70
N ILE A 127 -9.70 16.93 -15.46
CA ILE A 127 -8.43 16.57 -14.84
C ILE A 127 -8.36 15.06 -14.57
N VAL A 128 -9.40 14.47 -14.00
CA VAL A 128 -9.46 13.02 -13.73
C VAL A 128 -9.30 12.23 -15.04
N ARG A 129 -10.00 12.65 -16.09
CA ARG A 129 -9.88 12.04 -17.42
C ARG A 129 -8.47 12.19 -17.98
N PHE A 130 -7.84 13.36 -17.83
CA PHE A 130 -6.45 13.57 -18.21
C PHE A 130 -5.51 12.62 -17.45
N CYS A 131 -5.66 12.50 -16.12
CA CYS A 131 -4.88 11.58 -15.31
C CYS A 131 -5.04 10.13 -15.77
N GLU A 132 -6.26 9.68 -16.05
CA GLU A 132 -6.52 8.33 -16.59
C GLU A 132 -5.82 8.11 -17.94
N LEU A 133 -5.96 9.05 -18.89
CA LEU A 133 -5.35 8.92 -20.20
C LEU A 133 -3.81 8.96 -20.12
N ALA A 134 -3.25 9.88 -19.32
CA ALA A 134 -1.82 9.99 -19.13
C ALA A 134 -1.23 8.76 -18.45
N LEU A 135 -1.90 8.23 -17.42
CA LEU A 135 -1.49 6.98 -16.76
C LEU A 135 -1.55 5.79 -17.73
N LEU A 136 -2.60 5.71 -18.55
CA LEU A 136 -2.76 4.65 -19.54
C LEU A 136 -1.59 4.64 -20.52
N THR A 137 -1.29 5.78 -21.15
CA THR A 137 -0.23 5.88 -22.17
C THR A 137 1.16 5.77 -21.56
N LEU A 138 1.40 6.40 -20.41
CA LEU A 138 2.68 6.34 -19.71
C LEU A 138 2.99 4.92 -19.25
N SER A 139 2.02 4.22 -18.66
CA SER A 139 2.23 2.88 -18.14
C SER A 139 2.51 1.84 -19.22
N ASP A 140 1.85 1.90 -20.37
CA ASP A 140 2.12 1.00 -21.49
C ASP A 140 3.52 1.23 -22.06
N THR A 141 3.88 2.50 -22.24
CA THR A 141 5.20 2.88 -22.75
C THR A 141 6.28 2.39 -21.80
N GLN A 142 6.13 2.66 -20.50
CA GLN A 142 7.08 2.27 -19.47
C GLN A 142 7.19 0.75 -19.32
N ALA A 143 6.08 0.01 -19.32
CA ALA A 143 6.13 -1.44 -19.22
C ALA A 143 6.86 -2.09 -20.40
N LEU A 144 6.60 -1.62 -21.63
CA LEU A 144 7.28 -2.12 -22.82
C LEU A 144 8.76 -1.76 -22.81
N THR A 145 9.12 -0.53 -22.44
CA THR A 145 10.54 -0.11 -22.38
C THR A 145 11.29 -0.80 -21.26
N GLY A 146 10.70 -0.96 -20.08
CA GLY A 146 11.29 -1.69 -18.95
C GLY A 146 11.48 -3.17 -19.27
N LEU A 147 10.50 -3.82 -19.90
CA LEU A 147 10.64 -5.21 -20.32
C LEU A 147 11.67 -5.37 -21.45
N ALA A 148 11.70 -4.45 -22.42
CA ALA A 148 12.71 -4.44 -23.47
C ALA A 148 14.12 -4.23 -22.89
N LEU A 149 14.29 -3.30 -21.94
CA LEU A 149 15.56 -3.07 -21.25
C LEU A 149 16.02 -4.32 -20.51
N LEU A 150 15.14 -4.93 -19.71
CA LEU A 150 15.47 -6.13 -18.95
C LEU A 150 15.84 -7.31 -19.86
N THR A 151 15.04 -7.54 -20.90
CA THR A 151 15.27 -8.66 -21.84
C THR A 151 16.50 -8.44 -22.71
N SER A 152 16.76 -7.21 -23.18
CA SER A 152 17.96 -6.88 -23.93
C SER A 152 19.23 -6.99 -23.09
N ALA A 153 19.19 -6.52 -21.84
CA ALA A 153 20.29 -6.69 -20.91
C ALA A 153 20.56 -8.17 -20.62
N ALA A 154 19.50 -8.96 -20.40
CA ALA A 154 19.63 -10.37 -20.08
C ALA A 154 20.12 -11.22 -21.26
N LEU A 155 19.60 -10.99 -22.47
CA LEU A 155 19.88 -11.83 -23.64
C LEU A 155 21.12 -11.39 -24.42
N TYR A 156 21.42 -10.10 -24.45
CA TYR A 156 22.52 -9.56 -25.25
C TYR A 156 23.67 -9.03 -24.39
N ALA A 157 23.40 -8.24 -23.35
CA ALA A 157 24.48 -7.62 -22.58
C ALA A 157 25.19 -8.60 -21.64
N LEU A 158 24.44 -9.46 -20.92
CA LEU A 158 25.03 -10.43 -19.99
C LEU A 158 26.07 -11.37 -20.65
N PRO A 159 25.81 -12.00 -21.81
CA PRO A 159 26.80 -12.84 -22.48
C PRO A 159 28.03 -12.09 -23.00
N GLN A 160 27.95 -10.77 -23.14
CA GLN A 160 29.04 -9.92 -23.61
C GLN A 160 29.92 -9.41 -22.45
N GLY A 161 29.78 -9.97 -21.25
CA GLY A 161 30.59 -9.60 -20.09
C GLY A 161 30.09 -8.36 -19.36
N LEU A 162 28.77 -8.16 -19.25
CA LEU A 162 28.22 -7.06 -18.45
C LEU A 162 28.63 -7.20 -16.97
N ASN A 163 29.33 -6.18 -16.46
CA ASN A 163 29.78 -6.12 -15.07
C ASN A 163 28.59 -6.13 -14.09
N ALA A 164 28.82 -6.68 -12.89
CA ALA A 164 27.85 -6.79 -11.81
C ALA A 164 27.22 -5.43 -11.45
N THR A 165 28.02 -4.36 -11.38
CA THR A 165 27.50 -3.03 -11.04
C THR A 165 26.54 -2.49 -12.09
N ASN A 166 26.88 -2.64 -13.37
CA ASN A 166 26.01 -2.21 -14.46
C ASN A 166 24.71 -3.03 -14.48
N TRP A 167 24.78 -4.33 -14.20
CA TRP A 167 23.61 -5.18 -14.05
C TRP A 167 22.69 -4.70 -12.92
N GLN A 168 23.25 -4.36 -11.75
CA GLN A 168 22.48 -3.82 -10.64
C GLN A 168 21.78 -2.49 -11.01
N TYR A 169 22.47 -1.58 -11.70
CA TYR A 169 21.85 -0.33 -12.18
C TYR A 169 20.71 -0.58 -13.16
N ILE A 170 20.86 -1.52 -14.09
CA ILE A 170 19.78 -1.90 -15.03
C ILE A 170 18.55 -2.38 -14.25
N LEU A 171 18.74 -3.19 -13.20
CA LEU A 171 17.64 -3.66 -12.37
C LEU A 171 16.95 -2.50 -11.64
N HIS A 172 17.69 -1.57 -11.05
CA HIS A 172 17.11 -0.35 -10.47
C HIS A 172 16.31 0.45 -11.50
N LEU A 173 16.84 0.60 -12.71
CA LEU A 173 16.13 1.28 -13.78
C LEU A 173 14.85 0.55 -14.21
N CYS A 174 14.84 -0.78 -14.21
CA CYS A 174 13.66 -1.60 -14.53
C CYS A 174 12.61 -1.60 -13.42
N TRP A 175 13.00 -1.33 -12.17
CA TRP A 175 12.09 -1.23 -11.03
C TRP A 175 11.06 -0.09 -11.22
N PHE A 176 11.48 1.08 -11.70
CA PHE A 176 10.58 2.24 -11.87
C PHE A 176 9.47 2.05 -12.91
N PRO A 177 9.73 1.49 -14.12
CA PRO A 177 8.69 1.00 -15.01
C PRO A 177 7.70 0.06 -14.37
N LEU A 178 8.20 -0.89 -13.58
CA LEU A 178 7.35 -1.88 -12.92
C LEU A 178 6.44 -1.20 -11.89
N LEU A 179 6.97 -0.25 -11.10
CA LEU A 179 6.17 0.57 -10.18
C LEU A 179 5.15 1.44 -10.92
N THR A 180 5.55 2.07 -12.03
CA THR A 180 4.66 2.85 -12.89
C THR A 180 3.49 2.00 -13.38
N TYR A 181 3.79 0.76 -13.79
CA TYR A 181 2.80 -0.18 -14.28
C TYR A 181 1.86 -0.67 -13.17
N LEU A 182 2.38 -0.93 -11.97
CA LEU A 182 1.60 -1.25 -10.77
C LEU A 182 0.68 -0.09 -10.35
N ALA A 183 1.18 1.15 -10.37
CA ALA A 183 0.42 2.35 -10.05
C ALA A 183 -0.76 2.54 -11.03
N ALA A 184 -0.51 2.35 -12.33
CA ALA A 184 -1.55 2.44 -13.34
C ALA A 184 -2.63 1.36 -13.19
N HIS A 185 -2.26 0.13 -12.79
CA HIS A 185 -3.24 -0.92 -12.48
C HIS A 185 -4.14 -0.59 -11.29
N THR A 186 -3.70 0.26 -10.36
CA THR A 186 -4.53 0.76 -9.25
C THR A 186 -5.55 1.78 -9.75
N ALA A 187 -5.15 2.77 -10.55
CA ALA A 187 -6.05 3.80 -11.08
C ALA A 187 -7.03 3.26 -12.14
N LEU A 188 -6.54 2.45 -13.08
CA LEU A 188 -7.27 2.06 -14.28
C LEU A 188 -8.24 0.89 -14.08
N ARG A 189 -8.58 0.53 -12.84
CA ARG A 189 -9.47 -0.60 -12.54
C ARG A 189 -10.82 -0.48 -13.20
N GLY A 190 -11.45 0.69 -13.06
CA GLY A 190 -12.75 0.95 -13.68
C GLY A 190 -12.68 0.81 -15.21
N HIS A 191 -11.61 1.34 -15.81
CA HIS A 191 -11.36 1.25 -17.25
C HIS A 191 -11.12 -0.18 -17.73
N MET A 192 -10.29 -0.96 -17.03
CA MET A 192 -9.97 -2.33 -17.40
C MET A 192 -11.15 -3.28 -17.25
N ARG A 193 -12.09 -3.01 -16.34
CA ARG A 193 -13.29 -3.84 -16.16
C ARG A 193 -14.24 -3.79 -17.35
N SER A 194 -14.35 -2.65 -18.03
CA SER A 194 -15.20 -2.53 -19.22
C SER A 194 -14.59 -3.19 -20.46
N ARG A 195 -13.29 -3.49 -20.44
CA ARG A 195 -12.54 -4.04 -21.59
C ARG A 195 -11.77 -5.31 -21.19
N PRO A 196 -12.45 -6.47 -21.11
CA PRO A 196 -11.87 -7.69 -20.54
C PRO A 196 -10.63 -8.18 -21.31
N TRP A 197 -10.57 -7.98 -22.63
CA TRP A 197 -9.39 -8.32 -23.43
C TRP A 197 -8.17 -7.48 -23.04
N GLN A 198 -8.31 -6.15 -23.00
CA GLN A 198 -7.22 -5.25 -22.62
C GLN A 198 -6.73 -5.54 -21.20
N ARG A 199 -7.65 -5.89 -20.30
CA ARG A 199 -7.34 -6.34 -18.93
C ARG A 199 -6.44 -7.58 -18.92
N VAL A 200 -6.80 -8.63 -19.66
CA VAL A 200 -6.04 -9.88 -19.68
C VAL A 200 -4.63 -9.65 -20.25
N VAL A 201 -4.52 -8.90 -21.35
CA VAL A 201 -3.22 -8.57 -21.95
C VAL A 201 -2.33 -7.81 -20.96
N ARG A 202 -2.85 -6.73 -20.35
CA ARG A 202 -2.08 -5.90 -19.40
C ARG A 202 -1.67 -6.68 -18.16
N LEU A 203 -2.58 -7.48 -17.62
CA LEU A 203 -2.28 -8.33 -16.47
C LEU A 203 -1.20 -9.38 -16.82
N SER A 204 -1.28 -9.96 -18.02
CA SER A 204 -0.27 -10.92 -18.48
C SER A 204 1.10 -10.26 -18.60
N VAL A 205 1.17 -9.06 -19.17
CA VAL A 205 2.41 -8.26 -19.22
C VAL A 205 2.93 -7.95 -17.81
N LEU A 206 2.04 -7.62 -16.86
CA LEU A 206 2.43 -7.33 -15.47
C LEU A 206 3.07 -8.58 -14.83
N VAL A 207 2.41 -9.73 -14.94
CA VAL A 207 2.91 -10.99 -14.36
C VAL A 207 4.23 -11.41 -15.01
N VAL A 208 4.34 -11.34 -16.34
CA VAL A 208 5.58 -11.66 -17.05
C VAL A 208 6.70 -10.72 -16.62
N PHE A 209 6.46 -9.41 -16.63
CA PHE A 209 7.47 -8.43 -16.27
C PHE A 209 7.93 -8.58 -14.81
N THR A 210 7.01 -8.76 -13.86
CA THR A 210 7.37 -9.02 -12.46
C THR A 210 8.15 -10.33 -12.30
N THR A 211 7.76 -11.40 -12.98
CA THR A 211 8.45 -12.70 -12.89
C THR A 211 9.88 -12.60 -13.45
N CYS A 212 10.04 -11.99 -14.63
CA CYS A 212 11.35 -11.73 -15.22
C CYS A 212 12.19 -10.85 -14.29
N PHE A 213 11.61 -9.80 -13.71
CA PHE A 213 12.30 -8.91 -12.79
C PHE A 213 12.80 -9.63 -11.53
N ILE A 214 11.95 -10.43 -10.89
CA ILE A 214 12.33 -11.22 -9.71
C ILE A 214 13.47 -12.18 -10.07
N ALA A 215 13.35 -12.93 -11.16
CA ALA A 215 14.40 -13.85 -11.61
C ALA A 215 15.73 -13.13 -11.90
N ALA A 216 15.67 -11.98 -12.56
CA ALA A 216 16.82 -11.15 -12.88
C ALA A 216 17.48 -10.53 -11.62
N SER A 217 16.70 -10.30 -10.55
CA SER A 217 17.20 -9.77 -9.28
C SER A 217 17.93 -10.80 -8.41
N LEU A 218 17.70 -12.12 -8.61
CA LEU A 218 18.32 -13.19 -7.82
C LEU A 218 19.86 -13.12 -7.70
N PRO A 219 20.65 -12.94 -8.78
CA PRO A 219 22.11 -12.84 -8.65
C PRO A 219 22.55 -11.65 -7.79
N THR A 220 21.73 -10.60 -7.66
CA THR A 220 22.08 -9.44 -6.82
C THR A 220 22.01 -9.71 -5.32
N THR A 221 21.48 -10.86 -4.91
CA THR A 221 21.54 -11.32 -3.50
C THR A 221 22.99 -11.47 -3.00
N PHE A 222 23.93 -11.58 -3.93
CA PHE A 222 25.36 -11.73 -3.65
C PHE A 222 26.15 -10.42 -3.72
N PHE A 223 25.50 -9.28 -4.03
CA PHE A 223 26.16 -7.99 -4.28
C PHE A 223 26.13 -7.16 -3.01
N ASN A 224 27.05 -7.45 -2.10
CA ASN A 224 27.09 -6.82 -0.78
C ASN A 224 28.17 -5.74 -0.72
N TRP A 225 28.03 -4.72 -1.56
CA TRP A 225 29.01 -3.63 -1.67
C TRP A 225 28.63 -2.49 -0.73
N GLU A 226 29.21 -2.46 0.45
CA GLU A 226 29.07 -1.33 1.37
C GLU A 226 30.20 -0.31 1.12
N TYR A 227 29.80 0.94 0.89
CA TYR A 227 30.68 2.07 0.56
C TYR A 227 30.54 3.12 1.66
N ASP A 228 31.35 3.05 2.72
CA ASP A 228 32.10 4.19 3.31
C ASP A 228 32.77 3.87 4.66
N ASP A 229 32.33 2.84 5.39
CA ASP A 229 32.73 2.72 6.82
C ASP A 229 33.96 1.84 7.08
N GLY A 230 34.68 1.41 6.03
CA GLY A 230 35.91 0.62 6.14
C GLY A 230 35.71 -0.84 6.58
N TYR A 231 34.49 -1.23 6.99
CA TYR A 231 34.11 -2.62 7.19
C TYR A 231 33.51 -3.17 5.90
N ALA A 232 34.36 -3.70 5.02
CA ALA A 232 33.88 -4.37 3.83
C ALA A 232 33.12 -5.65 4.24
N GLU A 233 31.79 -5.67 4.16
CA GLU A 233 31.04 -6.92 4.26
C GLU A 233 31.51 -7.91 3.17
N VAL A 234 31.44 -9.21 3.44
CA VAL A 234 31.85 -10.20 2.44
C VAL A 234 30.83 -10.22 1.30
N SER A 235 31.30 -9.93 0.09
CA SER A 235 30.52 -10.00 -1.14
C SER A 235 31.10 -11.08 -2.05
N ALA A 236 30.25 -11.96 -2.58
CA ALA A 236 30.71 -12.98 -3.52
C ALA A 236 31.05 -12.44 -4.91
N ALA A 237 30.60 -11.21 -5.19
CA ALA A 237 30.83 -10.50 -6.43
C ALA A 237 31.69 -9.27 -6.16
N MET A 238 32.69 -9.02 -6.99
CA MET A 238 33.29 -7.68 -7.10
C MET A 238 32.50 -6.82 -8.10
N PRO A 239 32.49 -5.49 -7.96
CA PRO A 239 31.82 -4.57 -8.90
C PRO A 239 32.15 -4.85 -10.39
N GLN A 240 33.41 -5.15 -10.66
CA GLN A 240 33.94 -5.45 -11.99
C GLN A 240 33.70 -6.89 -12.47
N ASP A 241 33.24 -7.79 -11.59
CA ASP A 241 33.05 -9.18 -11.99
C ASP A 241 31.89 -9.30 -13.00
N PRO A 242 32.01 -10.19 -14.01
CA PRO A 242 30.92 -10.43 -14.96
C PRO A 242 29.69 -11.00 -14.23
N ALA A 243 28.56 -10.30 -14.35
CA ALA A 243 27.32 -10.65 -13.66
C ALA A 243 26.80 -12.05 -14.03
N LEU A 244 27.08 -12.51 -15.25
CA LEU A 244 26.65 -13.80 -15.77
C LEU A 244 27.08 -14.97 -14.88
N CYS A 245 28.28 -14.90 -14.29
CA CYS A 245 28.84 -15.99 -13.49
C CYS A 245 28.09 -16.19 -12.16
N LEU A 246 27.27 -15.22 -11.76
CA LEU A 246 26.50 -15.24 -10.50
C LEU A 246 25.08 -15.77 -10.68
N PHE A 247 24.64 -16.05 -11.92
CA PHE A 247 23.37 -16.71 -12.19
C PHE A 247 23.37 -18.20 -11.83
N ASP A 248 24.54 -18.84 -11.79
CA ASP A 248 24.67 -20.17 -11.17
C ASP A 248 24.74 -20.03 -9.65
N MET A 249 23.59 -20.13 -9.00
CA MET A 249 23.44 -20.03 -7.54
C MET A 249 24.36 -20.99 -6.78
N GLY A 250 24.67 -22.17 -7.34
CA GLY A 250 25.55 -23.15 -6.70
C GLY A 250 27.01 -22.68 -6.69
N SER A 251 27.45 -22.08 -7.79
CA SER A 251 28.79 -21.53 -7.94
C SER A 251 28.95 -20.22 -7.16
N ALA A 252 27.96 -19.32 -7.21
CA ALA A 252 27.95 -18.09 -6.42
C ALA A 252 27.99 -18.37 -4.90
N LYS A 253 27.20 -19.36 -4.44
CA LYS A 253 27.19 -19.78 -3.03
C LYS A 253 28.53 -20.37 -2.58
N ARG A 254 29.18 -21.19 -3.42
CA ARG A 254 30.52 -21.73 -3.10
C ARG A 254 31.54 -20.61 -2.98
N ARG A 255 31.59 -19.70 -3.95
CA ARG A 255 32.48 -18.54 -3.93
C ARG A 255 32.26 -17.64 -2.71
N PHE A 256 31.01 -17.42 -2.31
CA PHE A 256 30.69 -16.70 -1.08
C PHE A 256 31.37 -17.35 0.14
N TYR A 257 31.19 -18.65 0.33
CA TYR A 257 31.78 -19.35 1.48
C TYR A 257 33.29 -19.49 1.42
N GLU A 258 33.87 -19.62 0.22
CA GLU A 258 35.33 -19.59 0.03
C GLU A 258 35.90 -18.25 0.49
N LEU A 259 35.31 -17.12 0.06
CA LEU A 259 35.75 -15.78 0.47
C LEU A 259 35.55 -15.51 1.97
N VAL A 260 34.44 -15.98 2.54
CA VAL A 260 34.23 -15.92 4.00
C VAL A 260 35.33 -16.71 4.72
N SER A 261 35.64 -17.92 4.25
CA SER A 261 36.67 -18.77 4.84
C SER A 261 38.06 -18.15 4.76
N GLU A 262 38.46 -17.64 3.59
CA GLU A 262 39.76 -17.00 3.38
C GLU A 262 39.96 -15.80 4.32
N ARG A 263 38.95 -14.93 4.44
CA ARG A 263 39.01 -13.76 5.32
C ARG A 263 39.07 -14.13 6.81
N CYS A 264 38.52 -15.29 7.18
CA CYS A 264 38.64 -15.81 8.53
C CYS A 264 40.04 -16.34 8.87
N GLU A 265 40.74 -16.89 7.88
CA GLU A 265 42.11 -17.39 8.05
C GLU A 265 43.14 -16.26 8.19
N GLU A 266 42.87 -15.08 7.61
CA GLU A 266 43.74 -13.90 7.71
C GLU A 266 43.86 -13.31 9.14
N GLY A 267 43.21 -13.91 10.15
CA GLY A 267 43.47 -13.62 11.57
C GLY A 267 43.00 -12.24 12.04
N ASN A 268 42.16 -11.58 11.26
CA ASN A 268 41.46 -10.38 11.72
C ASN A 268 40.31 -10.80 12.65
N ASP A 269 40.61 -10.97 13.94
CA ASP A 269 39.64 -11.21 15.03
C ASP A 269 38.50 -10.18 15.09
N TYR A 270 38.61 -9.09 14.33
CA TYR A 270 37.53 -8.11 14.13
C TYR A 270 36.35 -8.62 13.29
N PHE A 271 36.52 -9.70 12.52
CA PHE A 271 35.47 -10.18 11.63
C PHE A 271 34.53 -11.16 12.37
N ARG A 272 33.42 -10.62 12.87
CA ARG A 272 32.37 -11.36 13.60
C ARG A 272 31.80 -12.56 12.82
N ALA A 273 31.93 -12.56 11.49
CA ALA A 273 31.45 -13.63 10.60
C ALA A 273 32.16 -14.98 10.77
N CYS A 274 33.30 -15.03 11.47
CA CYS A 274 34.09 -16.25 11.58
C CYS A 274 33.65 -17.17 12.71
N THR A 275 33.03 -16.61 13.76
CA THR A 275 32.53 -17.38 14.91
C THR A 275 31.09 -17.84 14.73
N ASP A 276 30.27 -16.99 14.12
CA ASP A 276 28.90 -17.34 13.72
C ASP A 276 28.91 -17.55 12.20
N ARG A 277 28.64 -18.76 11.72
CA ARG A 277 28.47 -19.01 10.27
C ARG A 277 27.46 -18.00 9.74
N GLU A 278 27.93 -16.91 9.13
CA GLU A 278 27.06 -15.94 8.50
C GLU A 278 26.30 -16.67 7.40
N TYR A 279 25.00 -16.83 7.64
CA TYR A 279 24.14 -17.40 6.64
C TYR A 279 24.00 -16.33 5.56
N LEU A 280 24.12 -16.70 4.29
CA LEU A 280 23.77 -15.82 3.15
C LEU A 280 22.42 -15.10 3.36
N ALA A 281 21.49 -15.72 4.10
CA ALA A 281 20.21 -15.13 4.48
C ALA A 281 20.28 -13.89 5.39
N GLN A 282 21.41 -13.68 6.07
CA GLN A 282 21.65 -12.55 6.98
C GLN A 282 22.27 -11.34 6.26
N THR A 283 22.84 -11.52 5.06
CA THR A 283 23.40 -10.39 4.32
C THR A 283 22.29 -9.41 3.93
N GLU A 284 22.61 -8.12 3.96
CA GLU A 284 21.61 -7.10 3.67
C GLU A 284 21.09 -7.23 2.22
N ALA A 285 22.00 -7.45 1.27
CA ALA A 285 21.67 -7.69 -0.14
C ALA A 285 20.64 -8.82 -0.34
N PHE A 286 20.79 -9.95 0.35
CA PHE A 286 19.84 -11.05 0.28
C PHE A 286 18.47 -10.65 0.82
N GLN A 287 18.44 -10.03 2.00
CA GLN A 287 17.20 -9.58 2.64
C GLN A 287 16.46 -8.58 1.75
N PHE A 288 17.16 -7.68 1.05
CA PHE A 288 16.53 -6.71 0.15
C PHE A 288 15.92 -7.33 -1.08
N VAL A 289 16.62 -8.25 -1.74
CA VAL A 289 16.05 -8.95 -2.91
C VAL A 289 14.84 -9.77 -2.49
N LEU A 290 14.93 -10.49 -1.37
CA LEU A 290 13.83 -11.27 -0.84
C LEU A 290 12.62 -10.39 -0.49
N PHE A 291 12.85 -9.32 0.26
CA PHE A 291 11.82 -8.36 0.64
C PHE A 291 11.19 -7.73 -0.60
N GLY A 292 11.99 -7.22 -1.52
CA GLY A 292 11.53 -6.63 -2.78
C GLY A 292 10.71 -7.60 -3.61
N ALA A 293 11.12 -8.88 -3.72
CA ALA A 293 10.38 -9.91 -4.43
C ALA A 293 9.03 -10.24 -3.78
N VAL A 294 9.00 -10.41 -2.45
CA VAL A 294 7.77 -10.68 -1.69
C VAL A 294 6.78 -9.53 -1.84
N VAL A 295 7.27 -8.30 -1.71
CA VAL A 295 6.51 -7.07 -1.80
C VAL A 295 6.00 -6.88 -3.23
N LEU A 296 6.83 -6.99 -4.27
CA LEU A 296 6.34 -6.94 -5.65
C LEU A 296 5.28 -8.02 -5.92
N GLY A 297 5.55 -9.27 -5.52
CA GLY A 297 4.63 -10.39 -5.68
C GLY A 297 3.28 -10.14 -5.01
N LEU A 298 3.28 -9.72 -3.74
CA LEU A 298 2.07 -9.36 -3.01
C LEU A 298 1.33 -8.20 -3.70
N GLY A 299 2.06 -7.19 -4.17
CA GLY A 299 1.52 -6.06 -4.90
C GLY A 299 0.79 -6.47 -6.18
N VAL A 300 1.31 -7.45 -6.92
CA VAL A 300 0.66 -8.04 -8.10
C VAL A 300 -0.56 -8.86 -7.70
N VAL A 301 -0.45 -9.72 -6.68
CA VAL A 301 -1.57 -10.57 -6.22
C VAL A 301 -2.74 -9.72 -5.75
N VAL A 302 -2.52 -8.72 -4.89
CA VAL A 302 -3.58 -7.83 -4.38
C VAL A 302 -4.31 -7.13 -5.53
N ARG A 303 -3.56 -6.61 -6.51
CA ARG A 303 -4.14 -5.94 -7.68
C ARG A 303 -4.92 -6.91 -8.56
N THR A 304 -4.40 -8.12 -8.77
CA THR A 304 -5.06 -9.19 -9.54
C THR A 304 -6.40 -9.56 -8.90
N VAL A 305 -6.41 -9.81 -7.58
CA VAL A 305 -7.63 -10.16 -6.84
C VAL A 305 -8.70 -9.07 -6.94
N LYS A 306 -8.30 -7.79 -6.84
CA LYS A 306 -9.24 -6.65 -6.95
C LYS A 306 -9.74 -6.39 -8.38
N LEU A 307 -9.00 -6.84 -9.39
CA LEU A 307 -9.32 -6.59 -10.79
C LEU A 307 -10.46 -7.49 -11.30
N PHE A 308 -10.60 -8.70 -10.75
CA PHE A 308 -11.66 -9.66 -11.09
C PHE A 308 -12.81 -9.62 -10.09
N ALA A 309 -14.05 -9.57 -10.61
CA ALA A 309 -15.27 -9.54 -9.80
C ALA A 309 -15.37 -10.78 -8.90
N GLY A 310 -15.27 -11.99 -9.47
CA GLY A 310 -15.38 -13.23 -8.72
C GLY A 310 -14.32 -13.36 -7.60
N SER A 311 -13.07 -12.96 -7.85
CA SER A 311 -12.03 -12.99 -6.83
C SER A 311 -12.27 -11.96 -5.71
N SER A 312 -12.65 -10.73 -6.07
CA SER A 312 -12.96 -9.69 -5.10
C SER A 312 -14.21 -10.02 -4.27
N GLU A 313 -15.25 -10.59 -4.89
CA GLU A 313 -16.46 -11.04 -4.21
C GLU A 313 -16.18 -12.23 -3.29
N THR A 314 -15.36 -13.18 -3.73
CA THR A 314 -14.92 -14.30 -2.91
C THR A 314 -14.10 -13.82 -1.70
N LEU A 315 -13.18 -12.87 -1.90
CA LEU A 315 -12.42 -12.27 -0.79
C LEU A 315 -13.36 -11.56 0.19
N ASN A 316 -14.33 -10.81 -0.33
CA ASN A 316 -15.32 -10.13 0.50
C ASN A 316 -16.18 -11.13 1.29
N ALA A 317 -16.68 -12.18 0.64
CA ALA A 317 -17.57 -13.17 1.24
C ALA A 317 -16.86 -14.15 2.18
N ARG A 318 -15.61 -14.55 1.89
CA ARG A 318 -14.87 -15.56 2.67
C ARG A 318 -13.94 -14.98 3.72
N VAL A 319 -13.43 -13.76 3.53
CA VAL A 319 -12.46 -13.15 4.45
C VAL A 319 -13.07 -11.96 5.17
N ARG A 320 -13.60 -10.98 4.43
CA ARG A 320 -14.07 -9.71 5.02
C ARG A 320 -15.36 -9.88 5.82
N GLN A 321 -16.38 -10.54 5.27
CA GLN A 321 -17.65 -10.77 5.97
C GLN A 321 -17.48 -11.64 7.21
N PRO A 322 -16.74 -12.78 7.20
CA PRO A 322 -16.53 -13.58 8.40
C PRO A 322 -15.72 -12.84 9.46
N ALA A 323 -14.70 -12.07 9.08
CA ALA A 323 -13.98 -11.19 10.00
C ALA A 323 -14.92 -10.14 10.64
N GLY A 324 -15.80 -9.54 9.84
CA GLY A 324 -16.81 -8.62 10.32
C GLY A 324 -17.83 -9.25 11.28
N ASN A 325 -18.34 -10.43 10.92
CA ASN A 325 -19.28 -11.20 11.74
C ASN A 325 -18.63 -11.71 13.03
N LEU A 326 -17.35 -12.10 12.97
CA LEU A 326 -16.58 -12.48 14.14
C LEU A 326 -16.44 -11.28 15.09
N MET A 327 -16.05 -10.12 14.56
CA MET A 327 -15.95 -8.90 15.35
C MET A 327 -17.29 -8.48 15.96
N GLU A 328 -18.38 -8.56 15.19
CA GLU A 328 -19.73 -8.26 15.69
C GLU A 328 -20.16 -9.23 16.80
N LYS A 329 -19.90 -10.53 16.65
CA LYS A 329 -20.18 -11.54 17.68
C LYS A 329 -19.37 -11.26 18.95
N VAL A 330 -18.08 -10.93 18.81
CA VAL A 330 -17.21 -10.63 19.95
C VAL A 330 -17.66 -9.35 20.64
N LEU A 331 -17.94 -8.27 19.89
CA LEU A 331 -18.48 -7.03 20.45
C LEU A 331 -19.83 -7.25 21.14
N LYS A 332 -20.74 -8.04 20.56
CA LYS A 332 -22.02 -8.39 21.20
C LYS A 332 -21.83 -9.16 22.50
N ARG A 333 -20.85 -10.06 22.58
CA ARG A 333 -20.52 -10.79 23.82
C ARG A 333 -19.95 -9.85 24.88
N VAL A 334 -19.00 -9.00 24.51
CA VAL A 334 -18.43 -7.98 25.41
C VAL A 334 -19.53 -7.03 25.90
N CYS A 335 -20.38 -6.52 24.99
CA CYS A 335 -21.51 -5.66 25.36
C CYS A 335 -22.55 -6.39 26.22
N ALA A 336 -22.84 -7.68 25.98
CA ALA A 336 -23.74 -8.46 26.82
C ALA A 336 -23.15 -8.69 28.22
N ALA A 337 -21.85 -8.98 28.31
CA ALA A 337 -21.13 -9.09 29.57
C ALA A 337 -21.10 -7.77 30.36
N CYS A 338 -21.02 -6.61 29.67
CA CYS A 338 -21.11 -5.30 30.29
C CYS A 338 -22.56 -4.83 30.56
N GLY A 339 -23.54 -5.32 29.81
CA GLY A 339 -24.88 -4.74 29.69
C GLY A 339 -25.96 -5.32 30.60
N GLU A 340 -25.70 -6.45 31.27
CA GLU A 340 -26.65 -7.07 32.21
C GLU A 340 -27.00 -6.17 33.42
N SER A 341 -26.28 -5.08 33.65
CA SER A 341 -26.59 -4.15 34.74
C SER A 341 -27.66 -3.10 34.41
N SER A 342 -28.08 -2.92 33.15
CA SER A 342 -28.97 -1.81 32.75
C SER A 342 -30.46 -2.18 32.62
N ALA A 343 -30.79 -3.47 32.45
CA ALA A 343 -32.19 -3.92 32.35
C ALA A 343 -32.89 -4.07 33.72
N PHE A 344 -32.16 -3.90 34.83
CA PHE A 344 -32.69 -3.95 36.21
C PHE A 344 -33.05 -2.55 36.78
N GLY A 345 -33.09 -1.51 35.94
CA GLY A 345 -33.01 -0.12 36.40
C GLY A 345 -34.23 0.80 36.23
N VAL A 346 -35.38 0.37 35.69
CA VAL A 346 -36.54 1.29 35.50
C VAL A 346 -37.69 1.07 36.51
N ARG A 347 -37.63 0.02 37.34
CA ARG A 347 -38.63 -0.20 38.42
C ARG A 347 -38.08 -0.11 39.84
N GLN A 348 -36.80 0.21 40.04
CA GLN A 348 -36.15 0.18 41.36
C GLN A 348 -35.46 1.49 41.76
N GLY A 349 -35.82 2.61 41.14
CA GLY A 349 -35.31 3.96 41.46
C GLY A 349 -35.60 4.47 42.89
N ALA A 350 -36.23 3.68 43.75
CA ALA A 350 -36.47 4.02 45.15
C ALA A 350 -35.69 3.14 46.16
N ARG A 351 -34.96 2.09 45.72
CA ARG A 351 -34.16 1.24 46.62
C ARG A 351 -32.65 1.23 46.35
N LEU A 352 -32.20 1.83 45.24
CA LEU A 352 -30.79 1.82 44.83
C LEU A 352 -29.93 2.97 45.41
N ALA A 353 -30.53 3.95 46.10
CA ALA A 353 -29.78 4.91 46.91
C ALA A 353 -29.16 4.28 48.19
N SER A 354 -29.44 2.99 48.46
CA SER A 354 -28.87 2.22 49.57
C SER A 354 -27.77 1.24 49.13
N LEU A 355 -27.45 1.17 47.83
CA LEU A 355 -26.45 0.25 47.26
C LEU A 355 -25.31 1.01 46.58
N GLU A 356 -25.01 2.23 47.04
CA GLU A 356 -23.90 3.07 46.57
C GLU A 356 -22.52 2.51 46.97
N ASN A 357 -22.46 1.37 47.68
CA ASN A 357 -21.23 0.72 48.15
C ASN A 357 -21.00 -0.68 47.55
N VAL A 358 -21.64 -1.05 46.44
CA VAL A 358 -21.34 -2.35 45.79
C VAL A 358 -20.35 -2.15 44.66
N ASP A 359 -19.09 -2.47 44.98
CA ASP A 359 -17.87 -2.58 44.16
C ASP A 359 -18.11 -2.82 42.66
N ALA A 360 -18.31 -1.74 41.91
CA ALA A 360 -18.32 -1.79 40.44
C ALA A 360 -16.92 -2.14 39.88
N GLU A 361 -15.85 -1.93 40.65
CA GLU A 361 -14.47 -2.26 40.27
C GLU A 361 -14.21 -3.78 40.19
N ASN A 362 -14.74 -4.56 41.14
CA ASN A 362 -14.55 -6.02 41.18
C ASN A 362 -15.30 -6.78 40.06
N TRP A 363 -16.25 -6.14 39.38
CA TRP A 363 -17.09 -6.78 38.37
C TRP A 363 -16.42 -6.89 36.99
N VAL A 364 -15.64 -5.88 36.61
CA VAL A 364 -14.89 -5.88 35.34
C VAL A 364 -13.75 -6.89 35.39
N GLU A 365 -13.10 -7.03 36.55
CA GLU A 365 -11.93 -7.88 36.73
C GLU A 365 -12.26 -9.39 36.74
N ARG A 366 -13.45 -9.80 37.18
CA ARG A 366 -13.81 -11.22 37.32
C ARG A 366 -14.49 -11.88 36.12
N ARG A 367 -15.16 -11.13 35.23
CA ARG A 367 -16.02 -11.74 34.19
C ARG A 367 -15.56 -11.52 32.75
N VAL A 368 -14.99 -10.38 32.41
CA VAL A 368 -14.44 -10.17 31.06
C VAL A 368 -13.02 -10.74 31.07
N GLY A 369 -12.91 -12.06 30.91
CA GLY A 369 -11.62 -12.73 31.00
C GLY A 369 -10.60 -12.14 30.01
N PRO A 370 -9.30 -12.16 30.32
CA PRO A 370 -8.24 -11.63 29.43
C PRO A 370 -8.31 -12.21 28.02
N VAL A 371 -8.83 -13.44 27.89
CA VAL A 371 -9.09 -14.12 26.61
C VAL A 371 -10.07 -13.34 25.72
N GLU A 372 -11.13 -12.75 26.26
CA GLU A 372 -12.12 -12.01 25.47
C GLU A 372 -11.55 -10.70 24.93
N VAL A 373 -10.74 -10.01 25.75
CA VAL A 373 -10.01 -8.79 25.33
C VAL A 373 -9.03 -9.14 24.20
N VAL A 374 -8.26 -10.22 24.38
CA VAL A 374 -7.32 -10.72 23.38
C VAL A 374 -8.04 -11.04 22.06
N CYS A 375 -9.14 -11.79 22.12
CA CYS A 375 -9.93 -12.13 20.94
C CYS A 375 -10.54 -10.89 20.27
N THR A 376 -10.99 -9.90 21.05
CA THR A 376 -11.54 -8.64 20.52
C THR A 376 -10.48 -7.84 19.77
N ALA A 377 -9.31 -7.68 20.38
CA ALA A 377 -8.20 -6.96 19.77
C ALA A 377 -7.70 -7.68 18.51
N LEU A 378 -7.57 -9.02 18.54
CA LEU A 378 -7.18 -9.80 17.35
C LEU A 378 -8.22 -9.70 16.22
N ALA A 379 -9.52 -9.78 16.54
CA ALA A 379 -10.59 -9.62 15.56
C ALA A 379 -10.60 -8.22 14.94
N PHE A 380 -10.40 -7.18 15.76
CA PHE A 380 -10.29 -5.80 15.30
C PHE A 380 -9.07 -5.59 14.40
N THR A 381 -7.90 -6.06 14.83
CA THR A 381 -6.67 -6.06 14.05
C THR A 381 -6.86 -6.74 12.70
N LEU A 382 -7.39 -7.96 12.68
CA LEU A 382 -7.58 -8.72 11.46
C LEU A 382 -8.55 -8.00 10.51
N ARG A 383 -9.64 -7.43 11.04
CA ARG A 383 -10.57 -6.63 10.23
C ARG A 383 -9.89 -5.39 9.66
N LEU A 384 -9.15 -4.65 10.48
CA LEU A 384 -8.43 -3.45 10.06
C LEU A 384 -7.42 -3.78 8.97
N GLN A 385 -6.67 -4.88 9.11
CA GLN A 385 -5.72 -5.35 8.10
C GLN A 385 -6.43 -5.72 6.79
N VAL A 386 -7.56 -6.42 6.85
CA VAL A 386 -8.34 -6.76 5.66
C VAL A 386 -8.91 -5.51 4.99
N ASP A 387 -9.45 -4.56 5.76
CA ASP A 387 -9.96 -3.29 5.24
C ASP A 387 -8.81 -2.45 4.64
N LEU A 388 -7.63 -2.43 5.25
CA LEU A 388 -6.44 -1.73 4.75
C LEU A 388 -5.89 -2.40 3.47
N LEU A 389 -5.74 -3.72 3.45
CA LEU A 389 -5.35 -4.46 2.24
C LEU A 389 -6.37 -4.29 1.10
N CYS A 390 -7.66 -4.12 1.42
CA CYS A 390 -8.71 -3.86 0.45
C CYS A 390 -8.77 -2.39 0.00
N SER A 391 -8.13 -1.46 0.72
CA SER A 391 -8.20 -0.01 0.45
C SER A 391 -7.37 0.38 -0.77
N THR A 392 -7.84 1.41 -1.49
CA THR A 392 -7.08 2.02 -2.58
C THR A 392 -6.01 2.96 -2.03
N LEU A 393 -6.29 3.65 -0.92
CA LEU A 393 -5.30 4.46 -0.19
C LEU A 393 -4.05 3.64 0.18
N ALA A 394 -4.25 2.45 0.73
CA ALA A 394 -3.15 1.58 1.13
C ALA A 394 -2.25 1.21 -0.06
N GLU A 395 -2.81 1.01 -1.25
CA GLU A 395 -2.02 0.74 -2.45
C GLU A 395 -1.23 1.95 -2.95
N ILE A 396 -1.79 3.15 -2.82
CA ILE A 396 -1.10 4.40 -3.16
C ILE A 396 0.05 4.58 -2.18
N TYR A 397 -0.21 4.47 -0.88
CA TYR A 397 0.80 4.52 0.15
C TYR A 397 1.91 3.50 -0.09
N TYR A 398 1.53 2.26 -0.38
CA TYR A 398 2.47 1.19 -0.73
C TYR A 398 3.34 1.53 -1.95
N SER A 399 2.73 2.10 -2.99
CA SER A 399 3.46 2.52 -4.19
C SER A 399 4.44 3.65 -3.88
N LEU A 400 4.10 4.56 -2.97
CA LEU A 400 5.01 5.61 -2.49
C LEU A 400 6.19 5.02 -1.74
N VAL A 401 5.94 4.09 -0.81
CA VAL A 401 7.00 3.43 -0.04
C VAL A 401 7.97 2.75 -0.98
N LEU A 402 7.47 1.99 -1.97
CA LEU A 402 8.34 1.33 -2.95
C LEU A 402 9.14 2.28 -3.82
N LEU A 403 8.54 3.42 -4.18
CA LEU A 403 9.19 4.45 -4.98
C LEU A 403 10.31 5.14 -4.21
N VAL A 404 10.04 5.55 -2.96
CA VAL A 404 11.04 6.17 -2.08
C VAL A 404 12.15 5.19 -1.74
N TRP A 405 11.79 3.95 -1.41
CA TRP A 405 12.72 2.89 -1.05
C TRP A 405 13.81 2.69 -2.11
N ASP A 406 13.43 2.45 -3.36
CA ASP A 406 14.42 2.21 -4.42
C ASP A 406 15.17 3.49 -4.82
N THR A 407 14.54 4.66 -4.69
CA THR A 407 15.22 5.95 -4.90
C THR A 407 16.35 6.15 -3.90
N LEU A 408 16.10 5.87 -2.61
CA LEU A 408 17.13 5.94 -1.57
C LEU A 408 18.27 4.95 -1.84
N ARG A 409 17.95 3.75 -2.31
CA ARG A 409 18.94 2.73 -2.68
C ARG A 409 19.86 3.20 -3.81
N ILE A 410 19.30 3.79 -4.85
CA ILE A 410 20.10 4.34 -5.96
C ILE A 410 21.00 5.48 -5.48
N MET A 411 20.47 6.35 -4.61
CA MET A 411 21.26 7.44 -4.04
C MET A 411 22.43 6.94 -3.20
N GLY A 412 22.25 5.85 -2.43
CA GLY A 412 23.32 5.20 -1.67
C GLY A 412 24.34 4.47 -2.54
N SER A 413 23.92 3.95 -3.70
CA SER A 413 24.80 3.18 -4.61
C SER A 413 25.74 4.01 -5.49
N LYS A 414 25.84 5.34 -5.30
CA LYS A 414 26.70 6.18 -6.15
C LYS A 414 28.16 6.08 -5.72
N PRO A 415 29.08 5.61 -6.58
CA PRO A 415 30.50 5.54 -6.24
C PRO A 415 31.04 6.95 -5.98
N THR A 416 31.71 7.12 -4.84
CA THR A 416 32.35 8.37 -4.39
C THR A 416 33.62 8.73 -5.18
N THR A 417 34.07 7.88 -6.10
CA THR A 417 35.30 8.07 -6.85
C THR A 417 35.13 9.11 -7.97
N GLY A 418 35.71 10.29 -7.75
CA GLY A 418 35.50 11.56 -8.46
C GLY A 418 35.93 11.69 -9.94
N SER A 419 35.73 10.67 -10.76
CA SER A 419 35.75 10.82 -12.22
C SER A 419 34.45 10.22 -12.77
N ASP A 420 33.41 11.05 -12.89
CA ASP A 420 32.07 10.66 -13.37
C ASP A 420 32.03 10.67 -14.92
N PRO A 421 32.29 9.56 -15.64
CA PRO A 421 31.96 9.46 -17.06
C PRO A 421 30.44 9.64 -17.30
N ALA A 422 29.62 9.47 -16.26
CA ALA A 422 28.17 9.68 -16.24
C ALA A 422 27.71 11.14 -16.48
N THR A 423 28.63 12.10 -16.66
CA THR A 423 28.26 13.49 -16.98
C THR A 423 27.93 13.73 -18.45
N GLN A 424 28.34 12.83 -19.36
CA GLN A 424 28.12 13.02 -20.79
C GLN A 424 26.76 12.46 -21.23
N TRP A 425 25.94 13.32 -21.84
CA TRP A 425 24.67 12.93 -22.45
C TRP A 425 24.95 12.18 -23.75
N SER A 426 24.54 10.91 -23.84
CA SER A 426 24.58 10.16 -25.10
C SER A 426 23.22 10.17 -25.81
N CYS A 427 23.22 9.89 -27.12
CA CYS A 427 21.99 9.83 -27.92
C CYS A 427 20.97 8.83 -27.33
N ALA A 428 21.46 7.70 -26.80
CA ALA A 428 20.64 6.68 -26.15
C ALA A 428 19.91 7.20 -24.89
N GLN A 429 20.46 8.21 -24.21
CA GLN A 429 19.85 8.80 -23.01
C GLN A 429 18.69 9.75 -23.31
N PHE A 430 18.58 10.29 -24.53
CA PHE A 430 17.47 11.17 -24.93
C PHE A 430 16.16 10.40 -25.18
N LEU A 431 16.26 9.17 -25.66
CA LEU A 431 15.10 8.35 -25.99
C LEU A 431 14.19 8.08 -24.77
N PRO A 432 14.69 7.68 -23.58
CA PRO A 432 13.88 7.54 -22.37
C PRO A 432 13.16 8.82 -21.95
N VAL A 433 13.84 9.98 -22.06
CA VAL A 433 13.25 11.28 -21.73
C VAL A 433 12.13 11.62 -22.72
N LEU A 434 12.33 11.35 -24.01
CA LEU A 434 11.30 11.54 -25.02
C LEU A 434 10.09 10.61 -24.79
N LEU A 435 10.35 9.34 -24.47
CA LEU A 435 9.31 8.35 -24.15
C LEU A 435 8.56 8.67 -22.85
N PHE A 436 9.17 9.46 -21.95
CA PHE A 436 8.50 10.04 -20.79
C PHE A 436 7.60 11.23 -21.15
N VAL A 437 8.07 12.17 -21.98
CA VAL A 437 7.34 13.41 -22.30
C VAL A 437 6.23 13.20 -23.33
N ALA A 438 6.45 12.37 -24.35
CA ALA A 438 5.52 12.21 -25.47
C ALA A 438 4.11 11.72 -25.06
N PRO A 439 3.96 10.72 -24.16
CA PRO A 439 2.65 10.27 -23.69
C PRO A 439 1.85 11.37 -22.98
N LEU A 440 2.53 12.30 -22.30
CA LEU A 440 1.91 13.43 -21.59
C LEU A 440 1.40 14.48 -22.54
N LEU A 441 2.20 14.83 -23.56
CA LEU A 441 1.78 15.76 -24.60
C LEU A 441 0.59 15.20 -25.38
N ALA A 442 0.60 13.89 -25.68
CA ALA A 442 -0.53 13.21 -26.31
C ALA A 442 -1.79 13.27 -25.43
N ALA A 443 -1.69 12.93 -24.14
CA ALA A 443 -2.81 13.00 -23.21
C ALA A 443 -3.35 14.44 -23.05
N LEU A 444 -2.45 15.42 -23.00
CA LEU A 444 -2.79 16.84 -22.87
C LEU A 444 -3.52 17.33 -24.13
N SER A 445 -3.03 16.99 -25.32
CA SER A 445 -3.66 17.36 -26.58
C SER A 445 -5.10 16.84 -26.68
N ILE A 446 -5.35 15.59 -26.28
CA ILE A 446 -6.68 14.97 -26.26
C ILE A 446 -7.57 15.65 -25.22
N ALA A 447 -7.04 15.99 -24.05
CA ALA A 447 -7.80 16.68 -23.01
C ALA A 447 -8.22 18.10 -23.44
N LEU A 448 -7.32 18.82 -24.11
CA LEU A 448 -7.58 20.17 -24.63
C LEU A 448 -8.57 20.15 -25.80
N SER A 449 -8.42 19.22 -26.74
CA SER A 449 -9.32 19.08 -27.90
C SER A 449 -10.78 18.81 -27.48
N ASN A 450 -10.98 17.93 -26.50
CA ASN A 450 -12.31 17.65 -25.93
C ASN A 450 -12.91 18.82 -25.15
N SER A 451 -12.06 19.71 -24.63
CA SER A 451 -12.52 20.90 -23.93
C SER A 451 -13.02 21.96 -24.92
N ALA A 452 -12.33 22.12 -26.05
CA ALA A 452 -12.69 23.07 -27.10
C ALA A 452 -14.01 22.71 -27.82
N SER A 453 -14.24 21.41 -28.09
CA SER A 453 -15.47 20.96 -28.76
C SER A 453 -16.74 21.21 -27.93
N ARG A 454 -16.65 21.11 -26.60
CA ARG A 454 -17.78 21.39 -25.70
C ARG A 454 -18.15 22.87 -25.64
N THR A 455 -17.18 23.76 -25.75
CA THR A 455 -17.46 25.21 -25.80
C THR A 455 -18.12 25.64 -27.10
N ALA A 456 -17.77 24.99 -28.22
CA ALA A 456 -18.35 25.30 -29.53
C ALA A 456 -19.83 24.87 -29.64
N SER A 457 -20.21 23.73 -29.04
CA SER A 457 -21.59 23.21 -29.10
C SER A 457 -22.60 23.94 -28.21
N THR A 458 -22.14 24.85 -27.34
CA THR A 458 -23.02 25.67 -26.48
C THR A 458 -23.47 26.97 -27.12
N THR A 459 -23.09 27.26 -28.37
CA THR A 459 -23.66 28.39 -29.10
C THR A 459 -25.10 28.02 -29.48
N PRO A 460 -26.13 28.62 -28.85
CA PRO A 460 -27.50 28.24 -29.11
C PRO A 460 -27.81 28.53 -30.58
N THR A 461 -28.14 27.48 -31.32
CA THR A 461 -28.72 27.64 -32.65
C THR A 461 -30.00 28.45 -32.53
N PRO A 462 -30.26 29.46 -33.40
CA PRO A 462 -31.46 30.31 -33.32
C PRO A 462 -32.79 29.52 -33.30
N GLN A 463 -32.78 28.27 -33.76
CA GLN A 463 -33.94 27.36 -33.72
C GLN A 463 -34.31 26.86 -32.32
N ASP A 464 -33.36 26.79 -31.37
CA ASP A 464 -33.64 26.35 -30.01
C ASP A 464 -34.31 27.45 -29.17
N VAL A 465 -34.11 28.71 -29.53
CA VAL A 465 -34.80 29.86 -28.93
C VAL A 465 -36.29 29.88 -29.31
N LEU A 466 -36.64 29.40 -30.51
CA LEU A 466 -38.03 29.33 -30.98
C LEU A 466 -38.83 28.13 -30.43
N ARG A 467 -38.17 27.04 -30.01
CA ARG A 467 -38.87 25.85 -29.47
C ARG A 467 -39.29 25.96 -28.00
N VAL A 468 -38.74 26.92 -27.25
CA VAL A 468 -39.11 27.11 -25.83
C VAL A 468 -40.43 27.88 -25.66
N ALA A 469 -40.94 28.53 -26.71
CA ALA A 469 -42.17 29.35 -26.63
C ALA A 469 -43.49 28.56 -26.73
N HIS A 470 -43.48 27.27 -27.08
CA HIS A 470 -44.71 26.47 -27.25
C HIS A 470 -44.64 25.13 -26.51
N LYS A 471 -44.71 25.16 -25.18
CA LYS A 471 -45.12 23.99 -24.39
C LYS A 471 -46.43 24.30 -23.66
N PRO A 472 -47.58 23.82 -24.15
CA PRO A 472 -48.85 24.01 -23.46
C PRO A 472 -48.87 23.23 -22.14
N ALA A 473 -49.39 23.89 -21.11
CA ALA A 473 -49.55 23.36 -19.76
C ALA A 473 -50.42 22.09 -19.77
N LYS A 474 -49.81 20.93 -19.49
CA LYS A 474 -50.52 19.65 -19.39
C LYS A 474 -51.08 19.51 -17.97
N ALA A 475 -52.41 19.44 -17.90
CA ALA A 475 -53.19 19.36 -16.67
C ALA A 475 -52.82 18.14 -15.80
N ARG A 476 -52.83 18.39 -14.49
CA ARG A 476 -52.42 17.51 -13.40
C ARG A 476 -53.58 16.56 -13.06
N SER A 477 -53.45 15.28 -13.37
CA SER A 477 -54.37 14.24 -12.88
C SER A 477 -53.86 13.68 -11.53
N PRO A 478 -54.72 13.57 -10.50
CA PRO A 478 -54.35 12.90 -9.25
C PRO A 478 -54.56 11.38 -9.40
N SER A 479 -53.52 10.58 -9.18
CA SER A 479 -53.67 9.13 -8.97
C SER A 479 -53.23 8.75 -7.56
N PRO A 480 -54.05 8.00 -6.81
CA PRO A 480 -53.69 7.51 -5.49
C PRO A 480 -52.98 6.16 -5.60
N SER A 481 -51.81 6.02 -5.00
CA SER A 481 -51.36 4.72 -4.45
C SER A 481 -50.33 4.95 -3.35
N THR A 482 -50.82 4.92 -2.12
CA THR A 482 -50.07 4.78 -0.88
C THR A 482 -49.44 3.38 -0.85
N ARG A 483 -48.31 3.21 -1.53
CA ARG A 483 -47.46 2.03 -1.35
C ARG A 483 -46.59 2.27 -0.13
N ARG A 484 -47.00 1.63 0.97
CA ARG A 484 -46.35 1.55 2.29
C ARG A 484 -44.84 1.36 2.14
N LYS A 485 -44.08 2.46 2.24
CA LYS A 485 -42.63 2.42 2.49
C LYS A 485 -42.46 1.71 3.84
N ARG A 486 -41.73 0.59 3.86
CA ARG A 486 -41.18 0.10 5.12
C ARG A 486 -40.14 1.11 5.54
N ASP A 487 -40.38 1.74 6.68
CA ASP A 487 -39.40 2.59 7.34
C ASP A 487 -38.19 1.71 7.66
N LEU A 488 -37.17 1.78 6.81
CA LEU A 488 -35.83 1.36 7.16
C LEU A 488 -35.41 2.30 8.28
N ILE A 489 -35.33 1.77 9.49
CA ILE A 489 -34.85 2.49 10.68
C ILE A 489 -33.48 3.07 10.31
N PRO A 490 -33.31 4.41 10.26
CA PRO A 490 -32.01 5.00 10.04
C PRO A 490 -31.13 4.56 11.20
N TYR A 491 -30.08 3.80 10.89
CA TYR A 491 -29.06 3.47 11.86
C TYR A 491 -28.32 4.76 12.20
N HIS A 492 -28.79 5.47 13.22
CA HIS A 492 -28.06 6.58 13.82
C HIS A 492 -26.90 5.99 14.62
N PRO A 493 -25.64 6.13 14.18
CA PRO A 493 -24.52 5.75 15.02
C PRO A 493 -24.62 6.55 16.33
N SER A 494 -24.50 5.85 17.46
CA SER A 494 -24.52 6.44 18.79
C SER A 494 -23.59 7.67 18.85
N PRO A 495 -24.08 8.85 19.26
CA PRO A 495 -23.29 10.09 19.28
C PRO A 495 -22.09 10.04 20.25
N TYR A 496 -22.00 9.01 21.09
CA TYR A 496 -20.93 8.82 22.07
C TYR A 496 -19.82 7.87 21.60
N LEU A 497 -20.09 7.01 20.61
CA LEU A 497 -19.10 6.04 20.13
C LEU A 497 -18.11 6.68 19.14
N GLY A 498 -18.56 7.67 18.37
CA GLY A 498 -17.74 8.41 17.40
C GLY A 498 -16.56 9.17 18.02
N PRO A 499 -16.77 10.00 19.07
CA PRO A 499 -15.69 10.73 19.73
C PRO A 499 -14.69 9.82 20.46
N ALA A 500 -15.15 8.73 21.06
CA ALA A 500 -14.28 7.77 21.76
C ALA A 500 -13.40 6.97 20.78
N LEU A 501 -13.96 6.49 19.66
CA LEU A 501 -13.18 5.87 18.58
C LEU A 501 -12.26 6.88 17.89
N PHE A 502 -12.69 8.13 17.72
CA PHE A 502 -11.85 9.20 17.15
C PHE A 502 -10.67 9.55 18.07
N ASN A 503 -10.90 9.64 19.38
CA ASN A 503 -9.85 9.88 20.38
C ASN A 503 -8.93 8.66 20.54
N ALA A 504 -9.46 7.44 20.45
CA ALA A 504 -8.66 6.21 20.48
C ALA A 504 -7.81 6.06 19.21
N CYS A 505 -8.35 6.33 18.03
CA CYS A 505 -7.59 6.36 16.77
C CYS A 505 -6.58 7.51 16.74
N GLY A 506 -6.94 8.69 17.25
CA GLY A 506 -6.04 9.83 17.38
C GLY A 506 -4.91 9.56 18.37
N ALA A 507 -5.21 8.93 19.51
CA ALA A 507 -4.21 8.46 20.47
C ALA A 507 -3.34 7.35 19.89
N LEU A 508 -3.90 6.41 19.12
CA LEU A 508 -3.14 5.38 18.40
C LEU A 508 -2.20 5.97 17.37
N VAL A 509 -2.65 6.95 16.58
CA VAL A 509 -1.80 7.66 15.62
C VAL A 509 -0.73 8.46 16.37
N ALA A 510 -1.07 9.16 17.45
CA ALA A 510 -0.11 9.89 18.28
C ALA A 510 0.92 8.95 18.93
N VAL A 511 0.49 7.81 19.47
CA VAL A 511 1.38 6.77 20.04
C VAL A 511 2.25 6.15 18.95
N THR A 512 1.72 5.92 17.75
CA THR A 512 2.50 5.40 16.62
C THR A 512 3.53 6.42 16.16
N VAL A 513 3.16 7.70 16.07
CA VAL A 513 4.08 8.79 15.71
C VAL A 513 5.12 9.02 16.82
N VAL A 514 4.75 8.86 18.09
CA VAL A 514 5.66 8.97 19.23
C VAL A 514 6.56 7.73 19.33
N PHE A 515 6.09 6.52 19.08
CA PHE A 515 6.91 5.30 19.03
C PHE A 515 7.82 5.28 17.81
N PHE A 516 7.35 5.75 16.66
CA PHE A 516 8.18 5.97 15.48
C PHE A 516 9.22 7.04 15.78
N GLY A 517 8.82 8.17 16.35
CA GLY A 517 9.73 9.24 16.77
C GLY A 517 10.70 8.82 17.88
N ALA A 518 10.29 7.96 18.80
CA ALA A 518 11.11 7.45 19.90
C ALA A 518 12.05 6.33 19.42
N SER A 519 11.62 5.42 18.54
CA SER A 519 12.50 4.44 17.88
C SER A 519 13.51 5.17 17.00
N PHE A 520 13.05 6.18 16.24
CA PHE A 520 13.92 7.07 15.46
C PHE A 520 14.93 7.82 16.34
N ASN A 521 14.49 8.42 17.46
CA ASN A 521 15.41 9.09 18.40
C ASN A 521 16.30 8.11 19.18
N PHE A 522 15.85 6.89 19.46
CA PHE A 522 16.61 5.85 20.16
C PHE A 522 17.68 5.26 19.24
N SER A 523 17.33 5.00 17.97
CA SER A 523 18.25 4.62 16.90
C SER A 523 19.30 5.72 16.65
N LEU A 524 18.93 7.00 16.72
CA LEU A 524 19.88 8.12 16.67
C LEU A 524 20.72 8.28 17.96
N GLY A 525 20.17 7.92 19.13
CA GLY A 525 20.79 8.12 20.43
C GLY A 525 21.79 7.03 20.84
N TYR A 526 21.65 5.80 20.33
CA TYR A 526 22.48 4.68 20.77
C TYR A 526 23.80 4.52 20.00
N ARG A 527 23.95 5.11 18.80
CA ARG A 527 25.22 5.11 18.05
C ARG A 527 25.37 6.37 17.18
N PRO A 528 26.22 7.34 17.55
CA PRO A 528 26.43 8.58 16.79
C PRO A 528 27.22 8.38 15.47
N GLN A 529 27.44 7.14 15.04
CA GLN A 529 28.21 6.81 13.82
C GLN A 529 27.33 6.45 12.63
N TYR A 530 26.04 6.17 12.81
CA TYR A 530 25.19 5.81 11.68
C TYR A 530 24.82 7.04 10.86
N SER A 531 24.92 6.89 9.55
CA SER A 531 24.41 7.82 8.57
C SER A 531 22.89 7.92 8.71
N ILE A 532 22.31 9.13 8.53
CA ILE A 532 20.85 9.34 8.55
C ILE A 532 20.12 8.39 7.58
N TYR A 533 20.83 7.96 6.53
CA TYR A 533 20.36 7.02 5.54
C TYR A 533 20.21 5.60 6.09
N GLU A 534 21.16 5.10 6.89
CA GLU A 534 21.06 3.77 7.52
C GLU A 534 19.95 3.71 8.56
N VAL A 535 19.74 4.79 9.32
CA VAL A 535 18.64 4.89 10.28
C VAL A 535 17.30 4.88 9.54
N LEU A 536 17.16 5.71 8.50
CA LEU A 536 15.95 5.72 7.68
C LEU A 536 15.71 4.36 7.02
N PHE A 537 16.76 3.67 6.60
CA PHE A 537 16.70 2.39 5.91
C PHE A 537 16.32 1.23 6.84
N LYS A 538 16.96 1.11 8.02
CA LYS A 538 16.57 0.14 9.06
C LYS A 538 15.14 0.38 9.52
N GLU A 539 14.75 1.62 9.77
CA GLU A 539 13.39 1.97 10.22
C GLU A 539 12.33 1.80 9.10
N PHE A 540 12.64 2.11 7.83
CA PHE A 540 11.73 1.84 6.70
C PHE A 540 11.58 0.35 6.41
N SER A 541 12.63 -0.45 6.60
CA SER A 541 12.56 -1.92 6.47
C SER A 541 11.74 -2.56 7.61
N LEU A 542 11.78 -1.95 8.80
CA LEU A 542 10.89 -2.26 9.92
C LEU A 542 9.47 -1.77 9.66
N PHE A 543 9.22 -0.78 8.80
CA PHE A 543 7.89 -0.18 8.68
C PHE A 543 6.77 -1.10 8.16
N PRO A 544 6.97 -2.00 7.18
CA PRO A 544 6.03 -3.08 6.89
C PRO A 544 5.86 -3.99 8.10
N PHE A 545 6.96 -4.29 8.80
CA PHE A 545 6.92 -5.03 10.05
C PHE A 545 6.05 -4.30 11.08
N VAL A 546 6.16 -2.97 11.23
CA VAL A 546 5.31 -2.09 12.05
C VAL A 546 3.89 -2.05 11.50
N LEU A 547 3.64 -1.97 10.21
CA LEU A 547 2.26 -2.06 9.68
C LEU A 547 1.60 -3.40 10.05
N PHE A 548 2.37 -4.49 10.13
CA PHE A 548 1.91 -5.81 10.56
C PHE A 548 2.00 -6.06 12.09
N SER A 549 2.92 -5.40 12.79
CA SER A 549 3.26 -5.60 14.21
C SER A 549 2.73 -4.50 15.11
N LEU A 550 2.42 -3.31 14.62
CA LEU A 550 1.73 -2.23 15.33
C LEU A 550 0.39 -2.72 15.90
N PRO A 551 -0.42 -3.53 15.20
CA PRO A 551 -1.59 -4.13 15.81
C PRO A 551 -1.25 -5.12 16.94
N VAL A 552 -0.09 -5.80 16.85
CA VAL A 552 0.44 -6.69 17.89
C VAL A 552 1.02 -5.90 19.07
N ALA A 553 1.68 -4.77 18.82
CA ALA A 553 2.20 -3.84 19.81
C ALA A 553 1.06 -3.10 20.52
N CYS A 554 0.03 -2.66 19.78
CA CYS A 554 -1.20 -2.10 20.35
C CYS A 554 -1.92 -3.12 21.23
N PHE A 555 -1.93 -4.38 20.80
CA PHE A 555 -2.42 -5.50 21.60
C PHE A 555 -1.60 -5.69 22.89
N ILE A 556 -0.27 -5.65 22.81
CA ILE A 556 0.63 -5.77 23.97
C ILE A 556 0.47 -4.59 24.94
N VAL A 557 0.42 -3.36 24.43
CA VAL A 557 0.23 -2.14 25.24
C VAL A 557 -1.13 -2.16 25.93
N LEU A 558 -2.17 -2.65 25.26
CA LEU A 558 -3.50 -2.78 25.85
C LEU A 558 -3.51 -3.85 26.96
N LEU A 559 -2.83 -4.97 26.77
CA LEU A 559 -2.63 -5.98 27.83
C LEU A 559 -1.81 -5.46 29.02
N ALA A 560 -0.74 -4.70 28.75
CA ALA A 560 0.10 -4.10 29.78
C ALA A 560 -0.65 -3.03 30.59
N GLY A 561 -1.46 -2.20 29.93
CA GLY A 561 -2.31 -1.21 30.58
C GLY A 561 -3.37 -1.83 31.48
N ILE A 562 -3.98 -2.95 31.04
CA ILE A 562 -4.90 -3.74 31.87
C ILE A 562 -4.14 -4.29 33.08
N GLY A 563 -3.01 -4.99 32.86
CA GLY A 563 -2.23 -5.59 33.95
C GLY A 563 -1.71 -4.57 34.97
N TYR A 564 -1.31 -3.38 34.54
CA TYR A 564 -0.91 -2.29 35.44
C TYR A 564 -2.08 -1.74 36.27
N GLY A 565 -3.26 -1.61 35.65
CA GLY A 565 -4.49 -1.24 36.35
C GLY A 565 -4.80 -2.20 37.50
N LEU A 566 -4.76 -3.51 37.22
CA LEU A 566 -5.00 -4.57 38.22
C LEU A 566 -3.94 -4.59 39.33
N TRP A 567 -2.67 -4.34 38.99
CA TRP A 567 -1.59 -4.27 39.98
C TRP A 567 -1.75 -3.07 40.92
N LYS A 568 -2.17 -1.92 40.39
CA LYS A 568 -2.33 -0.70 41.17
C LYS A 568 -3.51 -0.80 42.15
N THR A 569 -4.66 -1.29 41.70
CA THR A 569 -5.84 -1.49 42.57
C THR A 569 -5.53 -2.49 43.69
N GLY A 570 -4.87 -3.61 43.39
CA GLY A 570 -4.44 -4.57 44.41
C GLY A 570 -3.40 -4.03 45.41
N ARG A 571 -2.69 -2.94 45.08
CA ARG A 571 -1.74 -2.27 45.97
C ARG A 571 -2.43 -1.27 46.91
N ASP A 572 -3.40 -0.52 46.38
CA ASP A 572 -4.14 0.48 47.14
C ASP A 572 -5.11 -0.17 48.16
N GLU A 573 -5.64 -1.36 47.87
CA GLU A 573 -6.41 -2.17 48.83
C GLU A 573 -5.55 -2.81 49.94
N GLY A 574 -4.24 -3.00 49.69
CA GLY A 574 -3.30 -3.60 50.64
C GLY A 574 -2.67 -2.65 51.64
N ALA A 575 -2.94 -1.34 51.55
CA ALA A 575 -2.39 -0.33 52.47
C ALA A 575 -3.12 -0.26 53.82
N GLY A 576 -4.23 -1.00 53.99
CA GLY A 576 -4.92 -1.19 55.27
C GLY A 576 -4.52 -2.48 55.97
N ASP A 577 -3.39 -2.48 56.66
CA ASP A 577 -2.98 -3.37 57.79
C ASP A 577 -3.20 -4.90 57.73
N GLY A 578 -3.40 -5.50 56.56
CA GLY A 578 -3.46 -6.95 56.40
C GLY A 578 -2.62 -7.41 55.22
N ILE A 579 -1.39 -7.88 55.47
CA ILE A 579 -0.49 -8.43 54.45
C ILE A 579 -1.12 -9.70 53.84
N GLY A 580 -1.91 -9.51 52.80
CA GLY A 580 -2.40 -10.56 51.92
C GLY A 580 -1.28 -10.99 50.99
N THR A 581 -0.64 -12.12 51.30
CA THR A 581 0.36 -12.72 50.43
C THR A 581 -0.28 -13.20 49.13
N TRP A 582 -0.02 -12.49 48.03
CA TRP A 582 -0.33 -12.95 46.66
C TRP A 582 0.06 -14.40 46.49
N SER A 583 -0.83 -15.24 45.95
CA SER A 583 -0.55 -16.65 45.79
C SER A 583 0.60 -16.82 44.79
N ARG A 584 1.47 -17.81 45.04
CA ARG A 584 2.68 -18.06 44.22
C ARG A 584 2.35 -18.20 42.73
N LYS A 585 1.12 -18.64 42.40
CA LYS A 585 0.63 -18.82 41.02
C LYS A 585 0.38 -17.49 40.30
N GLU A 586 -0.17 -16.49 40.98
CA GLU A 586 -0.47 -15.18 40.38
C GLU A 586 0.82 -14.41 40.05
N ARG A 587 1.82 -14.48 40.94
CA ARG A 587 3.15 -13.88 40.68
C ARG A 587 3.85 -14.51 39.48
N ILE A 588 3.71 -15.83 39.30
CA ILE A 588 4.29 -16.54 38.16
C ILE A 588 3.60 -16.13 36.86
N VAL A 589 2.26 -15.97 36.86
CA VAL A 589 1.53 -15.51 35.68
C VAL A 589 1.95 -14.10 35.27
N TYR A 590 2.08 -13.17 36.23
CA TYR A 590 2.54 -11.81 35.93
C TYR A 590 4.01 -11.75 35.48
N LEU A 591 4.89 -12.56 36.06
CA LEU A 591 6.28 -12.69 35.61
C LEU A 591 6.38 -13.29 34.21
N LEU A 592 5.57 -14.30 33.88
CA LEU A 592 5.52 -14.89 32.55
C LEU A 592 4.92 -13.94 31.52
N LEU A 593 3.88 -13.16 31.89
CA LEU A 593 3.30 -12.15 31.02
C LEU A 593 4.30 -11.01 30.78
N GLY A 594 4.97 -10.53 31.83
CA GLY A 594 6.04 -9.53 31.72
C GLY A 594 7.24 -10.02 30.92
N ALA A 595 7.66 -11.26 31.10
CA ALA A 595 8.75 -11.88 30.34
C ALA A 595 8.37 -12.12 28.87
N ALA A 596 7.12 -12.51 28.58
CA ALA A 596 6.62 -12.64 27.22
C ALA A 596 6.52 -11.27 26.52
N VAL A 597 6.13 -10.22 27.24
CA VAL A 597 6.14 -8.84 26.74
C VAL A 597 7.58 -8.37 26.48
N TYR A 598 8.52 -8.64 27.40
CA TYR A 598 9.94 -8.29 27.25
C TYR A 598 10.67 -9.11 26.18
N ALA A 599 10.21 -10.33 25.85
CA ALA A 599 10.80 -11.15 24.80
C ALA A 599 10.27 -10.82 23.40
N VAL A 600 9.15 -10.09 23.30
CA VAL A 600 8.54 -9.65 22.04
C VAL A 600 8.92 -8.21 21.68
N ILE A 601 9.12 -7.37 22.70
CA ILE A 601 9.82 -6.07 22.60
C ILE A 601 11.30 -6.36 22.36
#